data_AF-A0A958CA53-F1
#
_entry.id   AF-A0A958CA53-F1
#
_cell.length_a   1.000
_cell.length_b   1.000
_cell.length_c   1.000
_cell.angle_alpha   90.00
_cell.angle_beta   90.00
_cell.angle_gamma   90.00
#
_symmetry.space_group_name_H-M   'P 1'
#
loop_
_entity.id
_entity.type
_entity.pdbx_description
1 polymer ?
#
loop_
_entity_poly.entity_id
_entity_poly.type
_entity_poly.pdbx_seq_one_letter_code
_entity_poly.pdbx_strand_id
1 'polypeptide(L)'
;QLLTKIVYRSKANAPGLSSFEQINPDMHERISYVLGGRYDTLRVWLADLQRRRSPATLDHFLSRLFGEVLSQAGFGFHDNFDASQAAANLVESVQKFRQAVAEVDEQQQDDEGGSVDPGREYLDMVEDGVIAAQYVRGWQEVDRNAVLLAPAHTFLMMNRPVDYQFWLDIGSRGWYERL
;
A
#
# COMPACT_ATOMS: atom_id res chain seq x y z
N GLN A 1 -15.21 -11.95 5.41
CA GLN A 1 -14.84 -11.51 6.77
C GLN A 1 -14.77 -12.63 7.83
N LEU A 2 -15.12 -13.91 7.54
CA LEU A 2 -15.06 -14.99 8.53
C LEU A 2 -13.62 -15.46 8.83
N LEU A 3 -12.79 -15.57 7.79
CA LEU A 3 -11.40 -16.07 7.87
C LEU A 3 -10.52 -15.21 8.80
N THR A 4 -10.59 -13.89 8.62
CA THR A 4 -9.81 -12.91 9.40
C THR A 4 -10.11 -13.00 10.90
N LYS A 5 -11.38 -13.21 11.29
CA LYS A 5 -11.79 -13.32 12.71
C LYS A 5 -11.28 -14.58 13.40
N ILE A 6 -11.02 -15.65 12.65
CA ILE A 6 -10.64 -16.96 13.19
C ILE A 6 -9.12 -17.08 13.31
N VAL A 7 -8.43 -16.52 12.32
CA VAL A 7 -7.03 -16.84 12.07
C VAL A 7 -6.08 -15.76 12.61
N TYR A 8 -6.57 -14.53 12.71
CA TYR A 8 -5.83 -13.46 13.37
C TYR A 8 -5.95 -13.62 14.89
N ARG A 9 -4.85 -13.97 15.55
CA ARG A 9 -4.75 -13.97 17.01
C ARG A 9 -3.66 -12.99 17.42
N SER A 10 -4.05 -11.92 18.10
CA SER A 10 -3.08 -11.11 18.85
C SER A 10 -2.86 -11.78 20.20
N LYS A 11 -1.69 -12.40 20.39
CA LYS A 11 -1.28 -12.91 21.71
C LYS A 11 -0.04 -12.13 22.12
N ALA A 12 -0.13 -11.42 23.25
CA ALA A 12 0.96 -10.62 23.82
C ALA A 12 1.55 -9.55 22.87
N ASN A 13 0.70 -8.76 22.20
CA ASN A 13 1.09 -7.67 21.29
C ASN A 13 1.89 -8.08 20.03
N ALA A 14 2.02 -9.39 19.77
CA ALA A 14 2.52 -9.89 18.50
C ALA A 14 1.36 -10.44 17.66
N PRO A 15 1.05 -9.86 16.48
CA PRO A 15 0.06 -10.42 15.59
C PRO A 15 0.53 -11.77 15.04
N GLY A 16 -0.21 -12.83 15.34
CA GLY A 16 0.05 -14.19 14.87
C GLY A 16 -1.03 -14.69 13.94
N LEU A 17 -0.62 -15.33 12.85
CA LEU A 17 -1.49 -16.00 11.88
C LEU A 17 -1.46 -17.52 12.11
N SER A 18 -2.57 -18.12 12.52
CA SER A 18 -2.65 -19.58 12.72
C SER A 18 -2.77 -20.35 11.39
N SER A 19 -2.38 -21.64 11.40
CA SER A 19 -2.53 -22.52 10.23
C SER A 19 -3.99 -22.79 9.91
N PHE A 20 -4.32 -22.97 8.63
CA PHE A 20 -5.67 -23.36 8.22
C PHE A 20 -6.05 -24.75 8.75
N GLU A 21 -5.08 -25.65 8.83
CA GLU A 21 -5.26 -27.01 9.39
C GLU A 21 -5.66 -27.01 10.88
N GLN A 22 -5.39 -25.92 11.61
CA GLN A 22 -5.75 -25.79 13.03
C GLN A 22 -7.15 -25.19 13.25
N ILE A 23 -7.87 -24.88 12.16
CA ILE A 23 -9.23 -24.35 12.21
C ILE A 23 -10.24 -25.50 12.42
N ASN A 24 -11.31 -25.24 13.16
CA ASN A 24 -12.38 -26.21 13.44
C ASN A 24 -12.97 -26.80 12.14
N PRO A 25 -13.14 -28.14 12.03
CA PRO A 25 -13.70 -28.82 10.85
C PRO A 25 -15.03 -28.24 10.33
N ASP A 26 -15.94 -27.75 11.19
CA ASP A 26 -17.19 -27.11 10.74
C ASP A 26 -16.94 -25.86 9.87
N MET A 27 -15.80 -25.21 10.04
CA MET A 27 -15.41 -24.02 9.27
C MET A 27 -14.64 -24.36 8.00
N HIS A 28 -14.07 -25.57 7.89
CA HIS A 28 -13.44 -26.08 6.66
C HIS A 28 -14.49 -26.28 5.55
N GLU A 29 -15.73 -26.67 5.88
CA GLU A 29 -16.81 -26.76 4.89
C GLU A 29 -17.24 -25.39 4.34
N ARG A 30 -17.14 -24.34 5.16
CA ARG A 30 -17.55 -22.97 4.78
C ARG A 30 -16.47 -22.19 4.04
N ILE A 31 -15.21 -22.46 4.33
CA ILE A 31 -14.05 -21.90 3.64
C ILE A 31 -13.46 -23.06 2.84
N SER A 32 -14.01 -23.31 1.66
CA SER A 32 -13.62 -24.43 0.81
C SER A 32 -12.10 -24.65 0.78
N TYR A 33 -11.65 -25.90 0.78
CA TYR A 33 -10.22 -26.30 0.85
C TYR A 33 -9.29 -25.51 -0.09
N VAL A 34 -9.79 -25.08 -1.25
CA VAL A 34 -9.06 -24.22 -2.21
C VAL A 34 -8.65 -22.87 -1.58
N LEU A 35 -9.55 -22.22 -0.85
CA LEU A 35 -9.26 -20.95 -0.17
C LEU A 35 -8.34 -21.14 1.05
N GLY A 36 -8.51 -22.25 1.76
CA GLY A 36 -7.64 -22.62 2.87
C GLY A 36 -6.18 -22.82 2.45
N GLY A 37 -5.96 -23.56 1.35
CA GLY A 37 -4.63 -23.77 0.79
C GLY A 37 -3.95 -22.46 0.35
N ARG A 38 -4.70 -21.57 -0.32
CA ARG A 38 -4.18 -20.25 -0.72
C ARG A 38 -3.78 -19.38 0.48
N TYR A 39 -4.59 -19.41 1.53
CA TYR A 39 -4.25 -18.72 2.77
C TYR A 39 -2.98 -19.31 3.42
N ASP A 40 -2.84 -20.64 3.46
CA ASP A 40 -1.64 -21.25 4.04
C ASP A 40 -0.38 -20.96 3.21
N THR A 41 -0.48 -20.86 1.89
CA THR A 41 0.62 -20.37 1.05
C THR A 41 1.09 -18.99 1.49
N LEU A 42 0.16 -18.04 1.66
CA LEU A 42 0.50 -16.69 2.13
C LEU A 42 1.09 -16.70 3.55
N ARG A 43 0.52 -17.50 4.46
CA ARG A 43 0.99 -17.62 5.84
C ARG A 43 2.42 -18.18 5.93
N VAL A 44 2.70 -19.25 5.18
CA VAL A 44 4.04 -19.85 5.13
C VAL A 44 5.05 -18.86 4.55
N TRP A 45 4.66 -18.13 3.51
CA TRP A 45 5.50 -17.08 2.92
C TRP A 45 5.84 -15.96 3.93
N LEU A 46 4.84 -15.47 4.69
CA LEU A 46 5.07 -14.47 5.76
C LEU A 46 5.97 -14.99 6.87
N ALA A 47 5.77 -16.24 7.31
CA ALA A 47 6.62 -16.85 8.34
C ALA A 47 8.07 -17.06 7.84
N ASP A 48 8.26 -17.32 6.55
CA ASP A 48 9.58 -17.42 5.95
C ASP A 48 10.30 -16.07 5.91
N LEU A 49 9.59 -15.01 5.52
CA LEU A 49 10.11 -13.64 5.57
C LEU A 49 10.57 -13.23 6.97
N GLN A 50 9.75 -13.50 8.00
CA GLN A 50 10.10 -13.18 9.38
C GLN A 50 11.35 -13.94 9.84
N ARG A 51 11.50 -15.21 9.45
CA ARG A 51 12.69 -16.02 9.78
C ARG A 51 13.97 -15.51 9.10
N ARG A 52 13.87 -15.00 7.87
CA ARG A 52 15.03 -14.47 7.13
C ARG A 52 15.62 -13.18 7.74
N ARG A 53 14.90 -12.52 8.66
CA ARG A 53 15.37 -11.33 9.42
C ARG A 53 15.95 -10.22 8.54
N SER A 54 15.51 -10.11 7.29
CA SER A 54 15.91 -9.00 6.42
C SER A 54 15.19 -7.74 6.85
N PRO A 55 15.89 -6.60 7.07
CA PRO A 55 15.24 -5.30 7.18
C PRO A 55 14.69 -4.93 5.80
N ALA A 56 13.54 -5.50 5.45
CA ALA A 56 12.85 -5.16 4.23
C ALA A 56 12.12 -3.85 4.48
N THR A 57 12.50 -2.81 3.73
CA THR A 57 11.71 -1.58 3.63
C THR A 57 10.32 -1.92 3.06
N LEU A 58 9.32 -1.07 3.35
CA LEU A 58 7.93 -1.34 2.98
C LEU A 58 7.75 -1.57 1.46
N ASP A 59 8.45 -0.82 0.61
CA ASP A 59 8.47 -0.99 -0.85
C ASP A 59 8.99 -2.37 -1.28
N HIS A 60 10.07 -2.85 -0.66
CA HIS A 60 10.61 -4.19 -0.92
C HIS A 60 9.66 -5.30 -0.43
N PHE A 61 9.05 -5.13 0.75
CA PHE A 61 8.05 -6.05 1.26
C PHE A 61 6.87 -6.18 0.29
N LEU A 62 6.30 -5.06 -0.15
CA LEU A 62 5.18 -5.02 -1.08
C LEU A 62 5.55 -5.63 -2.43
N SER A 63 6.72 -5.27 -2.98
CA SER A 63 7.22 -5.84 -4.24
C SER A 63 7.26 -7.36 -4.22
N ARG A 64 7.78 -7.93 -3.13
CA ARG A 64 7.87 -9.39 -2.97
C ARG A 64 6.51 -10.03 -2.75
N LEU A 65 5.63 -9.41 -1.97
CA LEU A 65 4.27 -9.91 -1.77
C LEU A 65 3.51 -10.01 -3.09
N PHE A 66 3.54 -8.94 -3.89
CA PHE A 66 2.86 -8.91 -5.18
C PHE A 66 3.51 -9.86 -6.19
N GLY A 67 4.84 -9.86 -6.27
CA GLY A 67 5.59 -10.63 -7.26
C GLY A 67 5.69 -12.12 -6.97
N GLU A 68 5.83 -12.53 -5.70
CA GLU A 68 6.07 -13.93 -5.33
C GLU A 68 4.76 -14.68 -5.01
N VAL A 69 3.75 -13.98 -4.46
CA VAL A 69 2.51 -14.63 -3.99
C VAL A 69 1.31 -14.22 -4.83
N LEU A 70 1.01 -12.93 -4.91
CA LEU A 70 -0.28 -12.49 -5.46
C LEU A 70 -0.37 -12.61 -6.99
N SER A 71 0.78 -12.63 -7.69
CA SER A 71 0.90 -12.89 -9.12
C SER A 71 0.69 -14.36 -9.52
N GLN A 72 0.74 -15.30 -8.56
CA GLN A 72 0.68 -16.73 -8.85
C GLN A 72 -0.74 -17.17 -9.24
N ALA A 73 -0.84 -18.24 -10.03
CA ALA A 73 -2.12 -18.79 -10.44
C ALA A 73 -3.00 -19.13 -9.21
N GLY A 74 -4.24 -18.64 -9.22
CA GLY A 74 -5.16 -18.74 -8.08
C GLY A 74 -5.15 -17.54 -7.14
N PHE A 75 -4.29 -16.56 -7.34
CA PHE A 75 -4.38 -15.26 -6.68
C PHE A 75 -4.87 -14.18 -7.66
N GLY A 76 -5.43 -13.11 -7.10
CA GLY A 76 -6.21 -12.14 -7.87
C GLY A 76 -5.42 -11.33 -8.90
N PHE A 77 -4.08 -11.36 -8.89
CA PHE A 77 -3.25 -10.55 -9.78
C PHE A 77 -2.75 -11.33 -11.01
N HIS A 78 -2.87 -12.66 -11.01
CA HIS A 78 -2.45 -13.48 -12.15
C HIS A 78 -3.18 -13.10 -13.45
N ASP A 79 -4.50 -12.89 -13.35
CA ASP A 79 -5.36 -12.60 -14.52
C ASP A 79 -5.85 -11.13 -14.55
N ASN A 80 -5.47 -10.31 -13.56
CA ASN A 80 -5.93 -8.93 -13.43
C ASN A 80 -4.78 -7.93 -13.59
N PHE A 81 -4.63 -7.45 -14.82
CA PHE A 81 -3.60 -6.47 -15.18
C PHE A 81 -3.82 -5.11 -14.50
N ASP A 82 -5.07 -4.67 -14.32
CA ASP A 82 -5.38 -3.40 -13.64
C ASP A 82 -4.97 -3.45 -12.17
N ALA A 83 -5.27 -4.56 -11.48
CA ALA A 83 -4.83 -4.78 -10.12
C ALA A 83 -3.30 -4.80 -10.03
N SER A 84 -2.63 -5.47 -10.97
CA SER A 84 -1.17 -5.49 -11.07
C SER A 84 -0.57 -4.10 -11.27
N GLN A 85 -1.21 -3.27 -12.09
CA GLN A 85 -0.81 -1.89 -12.29
C GLN A 85 -0.98 -1.06 -11.01
N ALA A 86 -2.09 -1.24 -10.29
CA ALA A 86 -2.33 -0.57 -9.00
C ALA A 86 -1.30 -0.98 -7.92
N ALA A 87 -0.93 -2.26 -7.84
CA ALA A 87 0.14 -2.72 -6.95
C ALA A 87 1.50 -2.11 -7.29
N ALA A 88 1.84 -2.05 -8.57
CA ALA A 88 3.08 -1.42 -9.02
C ALA A 88 3.10 0.09 -8.69
N ASN A 89 1.96 0.78 -8.82
CA ASN A 89 1.83 2.18 -8.38
C ASN A 89 2.10 2.35 -6.89
N LEU A 90 1.52 1.48 -6.07
CA LEU A 90 1.69 1.52 -4.62
C LEU A 90 3.16 1.31 -4.24
N VAL A 91 3.82 0.31 -4.82
CA VAL A 91 5.25 0.06 -4.62
C VAL A 91 6.09 1.28 -5.00
N GLU A 92 5.84 1.86 -6.17
CA GLU A 92 6.59 3.03 -6.66
C GLU A 92 6.33 4.27 -5.78
N SER A 93 5.12 4.43 -5.25
CA SER A 93 4.79 5.50 -4.30
C SER A 93 5.58 5.38 -3.00
N VAL A 94 5.62 4.19 -2.40
CA VAL A 94 6.36 3.95 -1.15
C VAL A 94 7.86 4.13 -1.37
N GLN A 95 8.39 3.68 -2.50
CA GLN A 95 9.79 3.85 -2.84
C GLN A 95 10.18 5.32 -2.96
N LYS A 96 9.39 6.13 -3.68
CA LYS A 96 9.65 7.57 -3.84
C LYS A 96 9.54 8.31 -2.51
N PHE A 97 8.57 7.95 -1.67
CA PHE A 97 8.45 8.50 -0.33
C PHE A 97 9.71 8.23 0.50
N ARG A 98 10.16 6.96 0.54
CA ARG A 98 11.38 6.57 1.25
C ARG A 98 12.61 7.33 0.76
N GLN A 99 12.74 7.54 -0.55
CA GLN A 99 13.84 8.33 -1.12
C GLN A 99 13.78 9.80 -0.68
N ALA A 100 12.60 10.42 -0.73
CA ALA A 100 12.41 11.81 -0.31
C ALA A 100 12.71 12.03 1.19
N VAL A 101 12.25 11.13 2.06
CA VAL A 101 12.54 11.20 3.50
C VAL A 101 14.04 11.00 3.77
N ALA A 102 14.68 10.05 3.10
CA ALA A 102 16.12 9.82 3.24
C ALA A 102 16.96 11.04 2.82
N GLU A 103 16.56 11.75 1.76
CA GLU A 103 17.22 12.99 1.33
C GLU A 103 17.08 14.12 2.38
N VAL A 104 15.95 14.19 3.09
CA VAL A 104 15.70 15.19 4.14
C VAL A 104 16.50 14.89 5.41
N ASP A 105 16.57 13.62 5.80
CA ASP A 105 17.37 13.15 6.94
C ASP A 105 18.88 13.36 6.71
N GLU A 106 19.37 13.16 5.49
CA GLU A 106 20.77 13.43 5.13
C GLU A 106 21.13 14.92 5.20
N GLN A 107 20.15 15.82 5.04
CA GLN A 107 20.32 17.27 5.13
C GLN A 107 20.20 17.81 6.56
N GLN A 108 19.55 17.08 7.46
CA GLN A 108 19.35 17.42 8.87
C GLN A 108 20.27 16.56 9.77
N GLN A 109 21.58 16.56 9.49
CA GLN A 109 22.57 15.98 10.39
C GLN A 109 22.85 16.90 11.58
N ASP A 110 21.86 17.24 12.39
CA ASP A 110 22.05 17.86 13.70
C ASP A 110 21.03 17.27 14.69
N ASP A 111 21.54 16.52 15.67
CA ASP A 111 20.96 16.20 16.98
C ASP A 111 19.47 15.82 17.06
N GLU A 112 19.14 14.54 16.83
CA GLU A 112 18.38 13.69 17.79
C GLU A 112 18.13 12.29 17.18
N GLY A 113 18.76 11.27 17.78
CA GLY A 113 18.85 9.91 17.25
C GLY A 113 17.57 9.06 17.32
N GLY A 114 16.54 9.46 16.57
CA GLY A 114 15.38 8.61 16.27
C GLY A 114 15.31 8.30 14.79
N SER A 115 15.89 7.19 14.32
CA SER A 115 15.64 6.73 12.95
C SER A 115 14.18 6.25 12.86
N VAL A 116 13.28 7.15 12.51
CA VAL A 116 11.88 6.82 12.21
C VAL A 116 11.89 5.87 11.01
N ASP A 117 11.14 4.77 11.10
CA ASP A 117 11.00 3.84 9.97
C ASP A 117 10.17 4.54 8.87
N PRO A 118 10.74 4.87 7.70
CA PRO A 118 10.02 5.58 6.65
C PRO A 118 8.77 4.82 6.17
N GLY A 119 8.76 3.49 6.31
CA GLY A 119 7.59 2.69 5.97
C GLY A 119 6.42 2.93 6.93
N ARG A 120 6.70 3.16 8.21
CA ARG A 120 5.67 3.45 9.22
C ARG A 120 5.10 4.86 9.03
N GLU A 121 5.96 5.84 8.82
CA GLU A 121 5.55 7.22 8.54
C GLU A 121 4.68 7.31 7.28
N TYR A 122 5.03 6.58 6.21
CA TYR A 122 4.18 6.50 5.02
C TYR A 122 2.77 6.00 5.35
N LEU A 123 2.64 4.95 6.17
CA LEU A 123 1.35 4.39 6.56
C LEU A 123 0.53 5.38 7.39
N ASP A 124 1.17 6.02 8.37
CA ASP A 124 0.52 7.02 9.23
C ASP A 124 0.01 8.21 8.37
N MET A 125 0.82 8.70 7.42
CA MET A 125 0.42 9.78 6.51
C MET A 125 -0.71 9.39 5.53
N VAL A 126 -0.79 8.11 5.14
CA VAL A 126 -1.90 7.60 4.33
C VAL A 126 -3.16 7.48 5.17
N GLU A 127 -3.06 7.02 6.42
CA GLU A 127 -4.19 6.94 7.35
C GLU A 127 -4.73 8.33 7.71
N ASP A 128 -3.85 9.32 7.88
CA ASP A 128 -4.21 10.71 8.16
C ASP A 128 -4.70 11.48 6.91
N GLY A 129 -4.64 10.85 5.72
CA GLY A 129 -5.12 11.43 4.47
C GLY A 129 -4.23 12.55 3.90
N VAL A 130 -3.01 12.70 4.43
CA VAL A 130 -2.03 13.72 4.00
C VAL A 130 -1.46 13.37 2.62
N ILE A 131 -1.21 12.08 2.36
CA ILE A 131 -0.86 11.60 1.03
C ILE A 131 -2.15 11.32 0.27
N ALA A 132 -2.49 12.19 -0.68
CA ALA A 132 -3.59 11.95 -1.60
C ALA A 132 -3.35 10.63 -2.36
N ALA A 133 -4.33 9.74 -2.40
CA ALA A 133 -4.29 8.45 -3.12
C ALA A 133 -4.14 8.58 -4.66
N GLN A 134 -3.84 9.77 -5.18
CA GLN A 134 -3.63 10.02 -6.59
C GLN A 134 -2.15 9.83 -6.94
N TYR A 135 -1.78 8.57 -7.18
CA TYR A 135 -0.52 8.26 -7.84
C TYR A 135 -0.61 8.62 -9.32
N VAL A 136 -0.14 9.80 -9.69
CA VAL A 136 0.00 10.18 -11.10
C VAL A 136 1.29 9.56 -11.62
N ARG A 137 1.20 8.40 -12.27
CA ARG A 137 2.31 7.94 -13.11
C ARG A 137 2.61 9.03 -14.13
N GLY A 138 3.88 9.42 -14.26
CA GLY A 138 4.32 10.31 -15.34
C GLY A 138 4.06 9.75 -16.76
N TRP A 139 3.72 8.46 -16.86
CA TRP A 139 3.47 7.74 -18.11
C TRP A 139 2.01 7.29 -18.34
N GLN A 140 1.06 7.62 -17.46
CA GLN A 140 -0.35 7.38 -17.80
C GLN A 140 -0.78 8.46 -18.79
N GLU A 141 -0.96 8.08 -20.06
CA GLU A 141 -1.75 8.84 -21.02
C GLU A 141 -3.15 8.98 -20.42
N VAL A 142 -3.39 10.12 -19.76
CA VAL A 142 -4.73 10.50 -19.35
C VAL A 142 -5.53 10.65 -20.62
N ASP A 143 -6.60 9.87 -20.72
CA ASP A 143 -7.51 9.90 -21.84
C ASP A 143 -7.87 11.36 -22.15
N ARG A 144 -7.57 11.79 -23.38
CA ARG A 144 -7.80 13.18 -23.82
C ARG A 144 -9.29 13.53 -23.85
N ASN A 145 -10.17 12.54 -23.78
CA ASN A 145 -11.62 12.70 -23.72
C ASN A 145 -12.20 12.49 -22.32
N ALA A 146 -11.45 12.82 -21.26
CA ALA A 146 -11.91 12.72 -19.88
C ALA A 146 -11.86 14.06 -19.12
N VAL A 147 -12.66 14.16 -18.05
CA VAL A 147 -12.60 15.27 -17.08
C VAL A 147 -11.70 14.86 -15.92
N LEU A 148 -10.66 15.64 -15.64
CA LEU A 148 -9.80 15.46 -14.47
C LEU A 148 -10.47 16.06 -13.24
N LEU A 149 -10.70 15.23 -12.23
CA LEU A 149 -11.09 15.66 -10.87
C LEU A 149 -9.91 15.42 -9.93
N ALA A 150 -9.27 16.50 -9.48
CA ALA A 150 -8.11 16.45 -8.61
C ALA A 150 -8.11 17.66 -7.65
N PRO A 151 -7.50 17.52 -6.45
CA PRO A 151 -7.22 18.67 -5.59
C PRO A 151 -6.36 19.73 -6.30
N ALA A 152 -6.51 20.99 -5.86
CA ALA A 152 -5.78 22.14 -6.38
C ALA A 152 -4.27 21.93 -6.47
N HIS A 153 -3.66 21.45 -5.38
CA HIS A 153 -2.22 21.22 -5.30
C HIS A 153 -1.77 20.13 -6.29
N THR A 154 -2.55 19.06 -6.44
CA THR A 154 -2.24 17.95 -7.35
C THR A 154 -2.24 18.43 -8.80
N PHE A 155 -3.24 19.24 -9.20
CA PHE A 155 -3.30 19.82 -10.53
C PHE A 155 -2.09 20.73 -10.82
N LEU A 156 -1.71 21.58 -9.86
CA LEU A 156 -0.54 22.45 -10.00
C LEU A 156 0.76 21.65 -10.14
N MET A 157 0.93 20.58 -9.36
CA MET A 157 2.10 19.70 -9.44
C MET A 157 2.18 18.92 -10.76
N MET A 158 1.04 18.57 -11.37
CA MET A 158 1.02 17.91 -12.69
C MET A 158 1.58 18.81 -13.80
N ASN A 159 1.60 20.14 -13.61
CA ASN A 159 2.12 21.14 -14.54
C ASN A 159 1.69 20.90 -16.00
N ARG A 160 0.40 20.61 -16.21
CA ARG A 160 -0.17 20.35 -17.54
C ARG A 160 -1.08 21.48 -18.01
N PRO A 161 -0.97 21.89 -19.29
CA PRO A 161 -1.89 22.85 -19.87
C PRO A 161 -3.28 22.23 -20.04
N VAL A 162 -4.32 23.02 -19.80
CA VAL A 162 -5.73 22.66 -20.03
C VAL A 162 -6.46 23.82 -20.71
N ASP A 163 -7.44 23.50 -21.55
CA ASP A 163 -8.25 24.53 -22.22
C ASP A 163 -9.25 25.20 -21.27
N TYR A 164 -9.76 24.44 -20.29
CA TYR A 164 -10.76 24.91 -19.32
C TYR A 164 -10.48 24.35 -17.93
N GLN A 165 -10.63 25.20 -16.91
CA GLN A 165 -10.50 24.83 -15.50
C GLN A 165 -11.72 25.31 -14.72
N PHE A 166 -12.32 24.41 -13.93
CA PHE A 166 -13.43 24.72 -13.03
C PHE A 166 -12.98 24.51 -11.59
N TRP A 167 -13.11 25.55 -10.77
CA TRP A 167 -12.76 25.50 -9.35
C TRP A 167 -14.02 25.25 -8.53
N LEU A 168 -14.06 24.13 -7.82
CA LEU A 168 -15.14 23.78 -6.91
C LEU A 168 -14.73 24.17 -5.49
N ASP A 169 -15.69 24.68 -4.71
CA ASP A 169 -15.53 24.97 -3.28
C ASP A 169 -14.36 25.93 -2.94
N ILE A 170 -14.27 27.05 -3.67
CA ILE A 170 -13.28 28.14 -3.47
C ILE A 170 -13.30 28.79 -2.07
N GLY A 171 -14.32 28.52 -1.25
CA GLY A 171 -14.47 29.04 0.11
C GLY A 171 -14.02 28.07 1.21
N SER A 172 -13.59 26.86 0.85
CA SER A 172 -13.17 25.85 1.82
C SER A 172 -11.82 26.23 2.45
N ARG A 173 -11.67 25.98 3.75
CA ARG A 173 -10.43 26.33 4.49
C ARG A 173 -9.20 25.52 4.03
N GLY A 174 -9.43 24.37 3.38
CA GLY A 174 -8.37 23.50 2.85
C GLY A 174 -7.58 24.08 1.66
N TRP A 175 -7.92 25.29 1.20
CA TRP A 175 -7.18 25.99 0.14
C TRP A 175 -5.93 26.72 0.61
N TYR A 176 -5.91 27.19 1.86
CA TYR A 176 -4.83 28.03 2.38
C TYR A 176 -4.15 27.45 3.62
N GLU A 177 -4.78 26.48 4.31
CA GLU A 177 -4.12 25.74 5.38
C GLU A 177 -3.14 24.74 4.75
N ARG A 178 -1.85 25.08 4.85
CA ARG A 178 -0.78 24.10 4.71
C ARG A 178 -0.93 23.09 5.85
N LEU A 179 -1.01 21.80 5.50
CA LEU A 179 -0.73 20.71 6.42
C LEU A 179 0.73 20.79 6.88
#